data_AF-A0A1V6R9Q3-F1
#
_entry.id   AF-A0A1V6R9Q3-F1
#
_cell.length_a   1.000
_cell.length_b   1.000
_cell.length_c   1.000
_cell.angle_alpha   90.00
_cell.angle_beta   90.00
_cell.angle_gamma   90.00
#
_symmetry.space_group_name_H-M   'P 1'
#
loop_
_entity.id
_entity.type
_entity.pdbx_description
1 polymer ?
#
loop_
_entity_poly.entity_id
_entity_poly.type
_entity_poly.pdbx_seq_one_letter_code
_entity_poly.pdbx_strand_id
1 'polypeptide(L)'
;MVPRTPLRPINSNGRRNTELTPKFRVKITEHEFELSYAKIAARHGLSASIVQYTVEQERLLRDGHSMPRSGRPKALTEGDKRAVIRIIKRDPFAGSDDIREQSGTTACNKTIFSMLRDEKYDHWEAQKRPRLKAELAAKRLA
;
A
#
# COMPACT_ATOMS: atom_id res chain seq x y z
N MET A 1 -22.01 -16.09 -2.76
CA MET A 1 -22.45 -14.96 -1.90
C MET A 1 -23.85 -15.31 -1.40
N VAL A 2 -24.10 -15.32 -0.09
CA VAL A 2 -25.40 -15.76 0.44
C VAL A 2 -26.46 -14.67 0.16
N PRO A 3 -27.58 -14.98 -0.52
CA PRO A 3 -28.63 -14.00 -0.77
C PRO A 3 -29.26 -13.54 0.55
N ARG A 4 -29.83 -12.33 0.56
CA ARG A 4 -30.58 -11.85 1.74
C ARG A 4 -31.81 -12.73 1.92
N THR A 5 -32.12 -13.07 3.17
CA THR A 5 -33.41 -13.65 3.52
C THR A 5 -34.52 -12.64 3.16
N PRO A 6 -35.53 -13.01 2.37
CA PRO A 6 -36.64 -12.11 2.03
C PRO A 6 -37.32 -11.57 3.30
N LEU A 7 -37.82 -10.33 3.25
CA LEU A 7 -38.66 -9.70 4.29
C LEU A 7 -38.03 -9.43 5.67
N ARG A 8 -36.72 -9.66 5.85
CA ARG A 8 -36.04 -9.31 7.11
C ARG A 8 -35.92 -7.77 7.26
N PRO A 9 -36.18 -7.20 8.45
CA PRO A 9 -36.04 -5.75 8.68
C PRO A 9 -34.66 -5.24 8.28
N ILE A 10 -34.64 -4.11 7.57
CA ILE A 10 -33.42 -3.49 7.06
C ILE A 10 -32.76 -2.72 8.22
N ASN A 11 -31.64 -3.23 8.72
CA ASN A 11 -30.76 -2.45 9.57
C ASN A 11 -29.83 -1.58 8.70
N SER A 12 -30.18 -0.30 8.51
CA SER A 12 -29.36 0.65 7.75
C SER A 12 -27.99 0.93 8.39
N ASN A 13 -27.87 0.69 9.71
CA ASN A 13 -26.65 0.96 10.47
C ASN A 13 -25.73 -0.28 10.58
N GLY A 14 -26.17 -1.45 10.09
CA GLY A 14 -25.40 -2.68 10.16
C GLY A 14 -24.26 -2.73 9.15
N ARG A 15 -23.01 -2.59 9.60
CA ARG A 15 -21.83 -2.78 8.76
C ARG A 15 -21.36 -4.24 8.77
N ARG A 16 -21.36 -4.89 7.61
CA ARG A 16 -20.80 -6.24 7.45
C ARG A 16 -19.27 -6.19 7.48
N ASN A 17 -18.64 -7.27 7.94
CA ASN A 17 -17.18 -7.44 7.97
C ASN A 17 -16.43 -6.33 8.72
N THR A 18 -17.02 -5.81 9.79
CA THR A 18 -16.37 -4.79 10.62
C THR A 18 -15.32 -5.47 11.51
N GLU A 19 -14.10 -4.94 11.50
CA GLU A 19 -13.03 -5.41 12.37
C GLU A 19 -13.25 -4.94 13.81
N LEU A 20 -12.82 -5.73 14.80
CA LEU A 20 -12.84 -5.30 16.19
C LEU A 20 -11.88 -4.12 16.39
N THR A 21 -12.32 -3.16 17.20
CA THR A 21 -11.45 -2.03 17.58
C THR A 21 -10.34 -2.52 18.51
N PRO A 22 -9.15 -1.89 18.49
CA PRO A 22 -8.03 -2.28 19.36
C PRO A 22 -8.41 -2.34 20.83
N LYS A 23 -9.14 -1.32 21.32
CA LYS A 23 -9.65 -1.29 22.71
C LYS A 23 -10.51 -2.51 23.05
N PHE A 24 -11.31 -2.98 22.10
CA PHE A 24 -12.17 -4.12 22.33
C PHE A 24 -11.40 -5.44 22.32
N ARG A 25 -10.33 -5.54 21.51
CA ARG A 25 -9.42 -6.70 21.52
C ARG A 25 -8.68 -6.82 22.84
N VAL A 26 -8.15 -5.71 23.36
CA VAL A 26 -7.52 -5.66 24.69
C VAL A 26 -8.48 -6.13 25.78
N LYS A 27 -9.74 -5.71 25.73
CA LYS A 27 -10.75 -6.17 26.68
C LYS A 27 -11.02 -7.69 26.60
N ILE A 28 -10.95 -8.27 25.41
CA ILE A 28 -11.10 -9.71 25.22
C ILE A 28 -9.90 -10.45 25.82
N THR A 29 -8.68 -9.97 25.58
CA THR A 29 -7.44 -10.60 26.06
C THR A 29 -7.28 -10.46 27.58
N GLU A 30 -7.73 -9.36 28.17
CA GLU A 30 -7.82 -9.21 29.64
C GLU A 30 -8.77 -10.25 30.27
N HIS A 31 -9.93 -10.49 29.65
CA HIS A 31 -10.91 -11.43 30.19
C HIS A 31 -10.51 -12.91 30.03
N GLU A 32 -9.54 -13.23 29.18
CA GLU A 32 -9.03 -14.60 29.01
C GLU A 32 -8.49 -15.18 30.32
N PHE A 33 -7.87 -14.37 31.18
CA PHE A 33 -7.31 -14.83 32.44
C PHE A 33 -8.37 -15.29 33.45
N GLU A 34 -9.63 -14.85 33.29
CA GLU A 34 -10.71 -15.07 34.26
C GLU A 34 -11.84 -15.95 33.73
N LEU A 35 -12.03 -16.00 32.41
CA LEU A 35 -13.23 -16.57 31.79
C LEU A 35 -12.87 -17.51 30.63
N SER A 36 -13.69 -18.55 30.45
CA SER A 36 -13.60 -19.38 29.25
C SER A 36 -14.06 -18.60 28.01
N TYR A 37 -13.52 -18.96 26.83
CA TYR A 37 -13.85 -18.29 25.57
C TYR A 37 -15.35 -18.26 25.26
N ALA A 38 -16.10 -19.31 25.64
CA ALA A 38 -17.55 -19.34 25.50
C ALA A 38 -18.27 -18.28 26.35
N LYS A 39 -17.79 -18.03 27.59
CA LYS A 39 -18.34 -17.00 28.47
C LYS A 39 -18.00 -15.59 27.99
N ILE A 40 -16.77 -15.39 27.48
CA ILE A 40 -16.35 -14.11 26.88
C ILE A 40 -17.19 -13.80 25.64
N ALA A 41 -17.40 -14.79 24.77
CA ALA A 41 -18.22 -14.67 23.57
C ALA A 41 -19.67 -14.28 23.91
N ALA A 42 -20.29 -14.97 24.88
CA ALA A 42 -21.64 -14.66 25.35
C ALA A 42 -21.73 -13.25 25.96
N ARG A 43 -20.74 -12.84 26.76
CA ARG A 43 -20.68 -11.52 27.41
C ARG A 43 -20.60 -10.37 26.40
N HIS A 44 -19.88 -10.57 25.30
CA HIS A 44 -19.62 -9.55 24.29
C HIS A 44 -20.49 -9.67 23.03
N GLY A 45 -21.39 -10.66 22.96
CA GLY A 45 -22.22 -10.91 21.79
C GLY A 45 -21.42 -11.30 20.55
N LEU A 46 -20.27 -11.95 20.74
CA LEU A 46 -19.37 -12.40 19.67
C LEU A 46 -19.51 -13.91 19.44
N SER A 47 -18.96 -14.40 18.33
CA SER A 47 -18.74 -15.84 18.17
C SER A 47 -17.48 -16.28 18.92
N ALA A 48 -17.47 -17.52 19.42
CA ALA A 48 -16.31 -18.09 20.09
C ALA A 48 -15.05 -18.09 19.21
N SER A 49 -15.21 -18.29 17.89
CA SER A 49 -14.11 -18.22 16.92
C SER A 49 -13.43 -16.86 16.87
N ILE A 50 -14.17 -15.76 17.02
CA ILE A 50 -13.60 -14.40 17.05
C ILE A 50 -12.75 -14.21 18.31
N VAL A 51 -13.25 -14.66 19.46
CA VAL A 51 -12.53 -14.58 20.74
C VAL A 51 -11.23 -15.37 20.66
N GLN A 52 -11.31 -16.63 20.23
CA GLN A 52 -10.15 -17.49 20.05
C GLN A 52 -9.12 -16.87 19.08
N TYR A 53 -9.56 -16.42 17.90
CA TYR A 53 -8.67 -15.78 16.93
C TYR A 53 -8.00 -14.53 17.51
N THR A 54 -8.74 -13.70 18.25
CA THR A 54 -8.20 -12.46 18.84
C THR A 54 -7.10 -12.78 19.86
N VAL A 55 -7.34 -13.75 20.73
CA VAL A 55 -6.38 -14.24 21.72
C VAL A 55 -5.12 -14.81 21.05
N GLU A 56 -5.28 -15.68 20.05
CA GLU A 56 -4.16 -16.31 19.35
C GLU A 56 -3.29 -15.27 18.62
N GLN A 57 -3.92 -14.25 18.02
CA GLN A 57 -3.21 -13.21 17.27
C GLN A 57 -2.59 -12.12 18.16
N GLU A 58 -2.96 -12.00 19.43
CA GLU A 58 -2.50 -10.90 20.30
C GLU A 58 -0.96 -10.81 20.36
N ARG A 59 -0.26 -11.94 20.31
CA ARG A 59 1.21 -11.99 20.29
C ARG A 59 1.83 -11.45 18.99
N LEU A 60 1.08 -11.46 17.90
CA LEU A 60 1.51 -11.04 16.56
C LEU A 60 1.10 -9.60 16.24
N LEU A 61 -0.01 -9.14 16.83
CA LEU A 61 -0.54 -7.81 16.61
C LEU A 61 0.32 -6.78 17.36
N ARG A 62 0.54 -5.63 16.72
CA ARG A 62 1.18 -4.48 17.36
C ARG A 62 0.09 -3.51 17.82
N ASP A 63 0.07 -3.21 19.11
CA ASP A 63 -0.88 -2.28 19.74
C ASP A 63 -2.36 -2.63 19.49
N GLY A 64 -2.68 -3.92 19.33
CA GLY A 64 -4.03 -4.42 19.05
C GLY A 64 -4.58 -4.09 17.64
N HIS A 65 -3.77 -3.47 16.77
CA HIS A 65 -4.18 -3.14 15.40
C HIS A 65 -4.02 -4.33 14.46
N SER A 66 -4.99 -4.52 13.56
CA SER A 66 -4.90 -5.51 12.48
C SER A 66 -3.66 -5.24 11.63
N MET A 67 -2.94 -6.30 11.27
CA MET A 67 -1.84 -6.19 10.32
C MET A 67 -2.38 -5.72 8.95
N PRO A 68 -1.62 -4.88 8.23
CA PRO A 68 -2.00 -4.49 6.88
C PRO A 68 -2.08 -5.71 5.98
N ARG A 69 -3.14 -5.79 5.16
CA ARG A 69 -3.29 -6.88 4.18
C ARG A 69 -2.16 -6.80 3.16
N SER A 70 -1.63 -7.95 2.76
CA SER A 70 -0.73 -8.01 1.62
C SER A 70 -1.47 -7.51 0.38
N GLY A 71 -1.02 -6.38 -0.14
CA GLY A 71 -1.55 -5.80 -1.37
C GLY A 71 -1.10 -6.59 -2.60
N ARG A 72 -1.64 -6.23 -3.76
CA ARG A 72 -1.15 -6.74 -5.04
C ARG A 72 0.33 -6.36 -5.20
N PRO A 73 1.20 -7.28 -5.68
CA PRO A 73 2.57 -6.94 -6.04
C PRO A 73 2.62 -5.75 -6.99
N LYS A 74 3.61 -4.87 -6.80
CA LYS A 74 3.80 -3.70 -7.65
C LYS A 74 4.21 -4.13 -9.06
N ALA A 75 3.81 -3.36 -10.07
CA ALA A 75 4.16 -3.61 -11.46
C ALA A 75 5.65 -3.33 -11.78
N LEU A 76 6.31 -2.53 -10.95
CA LEU A 76 7.74 -2.26 -11.00
C LEU A 76 8.42 -3.03 -9.88
N THR A 77 9.39 -3.88 -10.24
CA THR A 77 10.29 -4.49 -9.27
C THR A 77 11.33 -3.48 -8.79
N GLU A 78 12.01 -3.78 -7.68
CA GLU A 78 13.12 -2.94 -7.21
C GLU A 78 14.32 -2.94 -8.18
N GLY A 79 14.42 -3.95 -9.06
CA GLY A 79 15.41 -3.98 -10.14
C GLY A 79 15.06 -2.97 -11.24
N ASP A 80 13.80 -2.95 -11.65
CA ASP A 80 13.29 -2.03 -12.68
C ASP A 80 13.44 -0.58 -12.25
N LYS A 81 13.10 -0.27 -11.00
CA LYS A 81 13.30 1.08 -10.44
C LYS A 81 14.76 1.52 -10.53
N ARG A 82 15.69 0.65 -10.13
CA ARG A 82 17.13 0.93 -10.19
C ARG A 82 17.60 1.14 -11.62
N ALA A 83 17.09 0.37 -12.58
CA ALA A 83 17.40 0.54 -14.00
C ALA A 83 16.92 1.92 -14.51
N VAL A 84 15.66 2.28 -14.23
CA VAL A 84 15.10 3.58 -14.62
C VAL A 84 15.88 4.75 -14.02
N ILE A 85 16.20 4.71 -12.72
CA ILE A 85 16.97 5.77 -12.05
C ILE A 85 18.37 5.91 -12.66
N ARG A 86 19.00 4.79 -13.05
CA ARG A 86 20.33 4.81 -13.70
C ARG A 86 20.27 5.48 -15.08
N ILE A 87 19.22 5.21 -15.85
CA ILE A 87 19.03 5.82 -17.17
C ILE A 87 18.87 7.34 -17.02
N ILE A 88 18.03 7.80 -16.09
CA ILE A 88 17.79 9.22 -15.85
C ILE A 88 19.05 9.93 -15.33
N LYS A 89 19.84 9.27 -14.48
CA LYS A 89 21.15 9.79 -14.03
C LYS A 89 22.14 9.98 -15.18
N ARG A 90 22.08 9.11 -16.20
CA ARG A 90 22.95 9.18 -17.38
C ARG A 90 22.46 10.24 -18.37
N ASP A 91 21.16 10.23 -18.65
CA ASP A 91 20.50 11.16 -19.55
C ASP A 91 19.23 11.73 -18.90
N PRO A 92 19.34 12.89 -18.24
CA PRO A 92 18.21 13.57 -17.61
C PRO A 92 17.10 14.00 -18.58
N PHE A 93 17.37 14.05 -19.89
CA PHE A 93 16.44 14.52 -20.91
C PHE A 93 15.79 13.38 -21.70
N ALA A 94 16.04 12.13 -21.30
CA ALA A 94 15.47 10.95 -21.95
C ALA A 94 13.93 10.99 -21.92
N GLY A 95 13.30 10.66 -23.04
CA GLY A 95 11.86 10.55 -23.15
C GLY A 95 11.32 9.35 -22.37
N SER A 96 10.03 9.35 -22.05
CA SER A 96 9.42 8.25 -21.28
C SER A 96 9.42 6.92 -22.04
N ASP A 97 9.26 6.95 -23.36
CA ASP A 97 9.33 5.76 -24.20
C ASP A 97 10.77 5.24 -24.28
N ASP A 98 11.76 6.14 -24.40
CA ASP A 98 13.19 5.79 -24.38
C ASP A 98 13.58 5.13 -23.04
N ILE A 99 13.10 5.68 -21.92
CA ILE A 99 13.34 5.13 -20.59
C ILE A 99 12.73 3.74 -20.48
N ARG A 100 11.52 3.53 -21.01
CA ARG A 100 10.83 2.23 -20.96
C ARG A 100 11.55 1.19 -21.82
N GLU A 101 11.99 1.56 -23.01
CA GLU A 101 12.74 0.69 -23.92
C GLU A 101 14.09 0.31 -23.30
N GLN A 102 14.84 1.29 -22.78
CA GLN A 102 16.15 1.07 -22.16
C GLN A 102 16.07 0.29 -20.83
N SER A 103 15.00 0.46 -20.06
CA SER A 103 14.83 -0.25 -18.78
C SER A 103 14.27 -1.67 -18.95
N GLY A 104 13.77 -2.03 -20.14
CA GLY A 104 13.14 -3.33 -20.41
C GLY A 104 11.88 -3.60 -19.57
N THR A 105 11.30 -2.55 -18.99
CA THR A 105 10.19 -2.66 -18.05
C THR A 105 8.85 -2.80 -18.79
N THR A 106 7.98 -3.71 -18.35
CA THR A 106 6.61 -3.88 -18.90
C THR A 106 5.61 -2.85 -18.37
N ALA A 107 5.96 -2.10 -17.32
CA ALA A 107 5.10 -1.07 -16.74
C ALA A 107 4.86 0.09 -17.71
N CYS A 108 3.64 0.63 -17.70
CA CYS A 108 3.29 1.78 -18.51
C CYS A 108 3.95 3.07 -18.02
N ASN A 109 4.05 4.07 -18.90
CA ASN A 109 4.74 5.34 -18.65
C ASN A 109 4.18 6.06 -17.41
N LYS A 110 2.86 5.98 -17.16
CA LYS A 110 2.22 6.57 -15.97
C LYS A 110 2.76 5.97 -14.67
N THR A 111 3.01 4.67 -14.64
CA THR A 111 3.57 3.98 -13.46
C THR A 111 5.02 4.41 -13.23
N ILE A 112 5.80 4.57 -14.31
CA ILE A 112 7.16 5.10 -14.25
C ILE A 112 7.16 6.51 -13.65
N PHE A 113 6.27 7.41 -14.11
CA PHE A 113 6.16 8.77 -13.56
C PHE A 113 5.71 8.80 -12.10
N SER A 114 4.75 7.95 -11.71
CA SER A 114 4.34 7.84 -10.31
C SER A 114 5.53 7.45 -9.44
N MET A 115 6.33 6.48 -9.91
CA MET A 115 7.54 6.04 -9.21
C MET A 115 8.59 7.16 -9.13
N LEU A 116 8.82 7.92 -10.20
CA LEU A 116 9.76 9.05 -10.17
C LEU A 116 9.35 10.15 -9.21
N ARG A 117 8.05 10.40 -9.06
CA ARG A 117 7.52 11.34 -8.07
C ARG A 117 7.75 10.84 -6.65
N ASP A 118 7.48 9.56 -6.40
CA ASP A 118 7.72 8.93 -5.10
C ASP A 118 9.21 8.98 -4.71
N GLU A 119 10.10 8.78 -5.69
CA GLU A 119 11.57 8.85 -5.55
C GLU A 119 12.13 10.29 -5.63
N LYS A 120 11.28 11.32 -5.77
CA LYS A 120 11.64 12.75 -5.84
C LYS A 120 12.56 13.15 -6.99
N TYR A 121 12.44 12.46 -8.12
CA TYR A 121 13.18 12.72 -9.36
C TYR A 121 12.35 13.47 -10.42
N ASP A 122 11.16 13.96 -10.05
CA ASP A 122 10.30 14.80 -10.89
C ASP A 122 10.80 16.25 -11.03
N HIS A 123 11.60 16.75 -10.08
CA HIS A 123 12.22 18.08 -10.08
C HIS A 123 13.68 18.09 -10.60
N TRP A 124 14.04 17.13 -11.47
CA TRP A 124 15.41 16.90 -11.91
C TRP A 124 16.00 18.08 -12.72
N GLU A 125 17.33 18.14 -12.76
CA GLU A 125 18.19 19.03 -13.55
C GLU A 125 17.70 19.39 -14.95
N ALA A 126 16.91 18.56 -15.65
CA ALA A 126 16.34 18.93 -16.94
C ALA A 126 15.39 20.14 -16.87
N GLN A 127 14.73 20.35 -15.73
CA GLN A 127 13.95 21.57 -15.45
C GLN A 127 14.85 22.74 -15.03
N LYS A 128 15.99 22.47 -14.37
CA LYS A 128 16.89 23.50 -13.82
C LYS A 128 17.95 23.97 -14.82
N ARG A 129 18.33 23.13 -15.77
CA ARG A 129 19.36 23.36 -16.79
C ARG A 129 18.73 23.10 -18.16
N PRO A 130 18.60 24.12 -19.01
CA PRO A 130 18.18 23.93 -20.38
C PRO A 130 19.12 22.97 -21.10
N ARG A 131 18.57 22.09 -21.94
CA ARG A 131 19.37 21.20 -22.79
C ARG A 131 20.32 22.05 -23.63
N LEU A 132 21.60 21.71 -23.61
CA LEU A 132 22.62 22.43 -24.38
C LEU A 132 22.43 22.11 -25.87
N LYS A 133 21.68 22.96 -26.57
CA LYS A 133 21.57 22.88 -28.03
C LYS A 133 22.89 23.32 -28.67
N ALA A 134 23.19 22.80 -29.86
CA ALA A 134 24.41 23.14 -30.59
C ALA A 134 24.59 24.67 -30.76
N GLU A 135 23.48 25.39 -30.99
CA GLU A 135 23.45 26.86 -31.07
C GLU A 135 23.87 27.55 -29.75
N LEU A 136 23.43 27.02 -28.61
CA LEU A 136 23.79 27.54 -27.29
C LEU A 136 25.22 27.18 -26.88
N ALA A 137 25.71 26.02 -27.33
CA ALA A 137 27.09 25.61 -27.14
C ALA A 137 28.05 26.52 -27.91
N ALA A 138 27.73 26.85 -29.17
CA ALA A 138 28.50 27.78 -29.98
C ALA A 138 28.60 29.19 -29.35
N LYS A 139 27.49 29.68 -28.78
CA LYS A 139 27.46 30.97 -28.05
C LYS A 139 28.27 31.00 -26.76
N ARG A 140 28.63 29.85 -26.19
CA ARG A 140 29.49 29.78 -24.98
C ARG A 140 30.98 29.71 -25.32
N LEU A 141 31.31 29.39 -26.57
CA LEU A 141 32.68 29.16 -27.04
C LEU A 141 33.25 30.40 -27.75
N ALA A 142 32.38 31.31 -28.18
CA ALA A 142 32.70 32.67 -28.63
C ALA A 142 32.81 33.63 -27.43
#